data_AF-A0A5M8Q2V0-F1
#
_entry.id   AF-A0A5M8Q2V0-F1
#
_cell.length_a   1.000
_cell.length_b   1.000
_cell.length_c   1.000
_cell.angle_alpha   90.00
_cell.angle_beta   90.00
_cell.angle_gamma   90.00
#
_symmetry.space_group_name_H-M   'P 1'
#
loop_
_entity.id
_entity.type
_entity.pdbx_description
1 polymer ?
#
loop_
_entity_poly.entity_id
_entity_poly.type
_entity_poly.pdbx_seq_one_letter_code
_entity_poly.pdbx_strand_id
1 'polypeptide(L)'
;MSRARVAVLMIVSKQLSVTAAAAEYGISRRHLHRLLARYRDGGIDAVEARSRAPRSSPHRTSPQVRERIVALRRELTGQGSDAGPVTIGWHLEREGLPAPSTSTIRRILHDAGLVEPEPRKRPRSS
;
A
#
# COMPACT_ATOMS: atom_id res chain seq x y z
N MET A 1 -7.67 19.14 7.90
CA MET A 1 -6.28 19.03 8.42
C MET A 1 -6.19 17.88 9.41
N SER A 2 -5.07 17.15 9.45
CA SER A 2 -4.87 16.07 10.45
C SER A 2 -4.80 16.63 11.87
N ARG A 3 -5.23 15.85 12.88
CA ARG A 3 -5.13 16.24 14.31
C ARG A 3 -3.70 16.63 14.70
N ALA A 4 -2.71 15.93 14.14
CA ALA A 4 -1.29 16.22 14.33
C ALA A 4 -0.90 17.61 13.82
N ARG A 5 -1.37 18.03 12.63
CA ARG A 5 -1.11 19.38 12.10
C ARG A 5 -1.69 20.46 13.00
N VAL A 6 -2.95 20.30 13.41
CA VAL A 6 -3.62 21.28 14.29
C VAL A 6 -2.86 21.41 15.61
N ALA A 7 -2.54 20.29 16.26
CA ALA A 7 -1.80 20.31 17.53
C ALA A 7 -0.44 21.00 17.41
N VAL A 8 0.32 20.74 16.33
CA VAL A 8 1.60 21.41 16.08
C VAL A 8 1.43 22.91 15.84
N LEU A 9 0.43 23.33 15.04
CA LEU A 9 0.18 24.75 14.78
C LEU A 9 -0.21 25.50 16.06
N MET A 10 -1.04 24.90 16.93
CA MET A 10 -1.39 25.51 18.22
C MET A 10 -0.18 25.69 19.14
N ILE A 11 0.77 24.75 19.10
CA ILE A 11 2.02 24.87 19.88
C ILE A 11 2.94 25.95 19.29
N VAL A 12 3.12 25.97 17.97
CA VAL A 12 4.04 26.91 17.30
C VAL A 12 3.53 28.35 17.37
N SER A 13 2.21 28.54 17.25
CA SER A 13 1.53 29.85 17.45
C SER A 13 1.42 30.27 18.92
N LYS A 14 2.02 29.50 19.84
CA LYS A 14 2.03 29.73 21.30
C LYS A 14 0.64 29.78 21.94
N GLN A 15 -0.38 29.21 21.29
CA GLN A 15 -1.73 29.12 21.83
C GLN A 15 -1.85 28.00 22.87
N LEU A 16 -1.06 26.92 22.72
CA LEU A 16 -1.01 25.80 23.68
C LEU A 16 0.42 25.41 24.01
N SER A 17 0.62 24.95 25.24
CA SER A 17 1.84 24.22 25.60
C SER A 17 1.80 22.80 25.02
N VAL A 18 2.95 22.13 24.93
CA VAL A 18 3.03 20.72 24.48
C VAL A 18 2.17 19.80 25.34
N THR A 19 2.12 20.05 26.66
CA THR A 19 1.33 19.26 27.60
C THR A 19 -0.17 19.47 27.39
N ALA A 20 -0.61 20.73 27.19
CA ALA A 20 -2.02 21.02 26.93
C ALA A 20 -2.47 20.42 25.60
N ALA A 21 -1.67 20.57 24.54
CA ALA A 21 -1.96 19.97 23.24
C ALA A 21 -1.95 18.42 23.29
N ALA A 22 -1.11 17.81 24.13
CA ALA A 22 -1.10 16.36 24.30
C ALA A 22 -2.43 15.84 24.87
N ALA A 23 -2.96 16.53 25.89
CA ALA A 23 -4.23 16.21 26.51
C ALA A 23 -5.40 16.46 25.56
N GLU A 24 -5.44 17.65 24.93
CA GLU A 24 -6.53 18.08 24.04
C GLU A 24 -6.69 17.17 22.81
N TYR A 25 -5.58 16.83 22.15
CA TYR A 25 -5.62 16.10 20.87
C TYR A 25 -5.40 14.59 21.02
N GLY A 26 -5.22 14.08 22.26
CA GLY A 26 -4.97 12.66 22.53
C GLY A 26 -3.66 12.15 21.93
N ILE A 27 -2.63 13.00 21.84
CA ILE A 27 -1.32 12.66 21.26
C ILE A 27 -0.29 12.65 22.39
N SER A 28 0.52 11.59 22.49
CA SER A 28 1.57 11.56 23.52
C SER A 28 2.57 12.70 23.33
N ARG A 29 3.05 13.29 24.46
CA ARG A 29 4.07 14.35 24.44
C ARG A 29 5.30 13.96 23.62
N ARG A 30 5.75 12.70 23.73
CA ARG A 30 6.87 12.15 22.93
C ARG A 30 6.59 12.24 21.43
N HIS A 31 5.37 11.93 21.00
CA HIS A 31 5.00 12.03 19.59
C HIS A 31 4.94 13.51 19.15
N LEU A 32 4.36 14.41 19.96
CA LEU A 32 4.35 15.85 19.65
C LEU A 32 5.76 16.43 19.51
N HIS A 33 6.70 16.10 20.39
CA HIS A 33 8.10 16.54 20.24
C HIS A 33 8.72 16.06 18.92
N ARG A 34 8.43 14.82 18.48
CA ARG A 34 8.86 14.32 17.17
C ARG A 34 8.24 15.09 16.02
N LEU A 35 6.95 15.44 16.12
CA LEU A 35 6.26 16.23 15.10
C LEU A 35 6.77 17.68 15.05
N LEU A 36 7.08 18.28 16.20
CA LEU A 36 7.69 19.61 16.29
C LEU A 36 9.11 19.63 15.70
N ALA A 37 9.90 18.57 15.90
CA ALA A 37 11.19 18.43 15.22
C ALA A 37 11.01 18.41 13.70
N ARG A 38 10.09 17.59 13.18
CA ARG A 38 9.78 17.56 11.74
C ARG A 38 9.30 18.91 11.21
N TYR A 39 8.47 19.62 11.99
CA TYR A 39 8.00 20.95 11.62
C TYR A 39 9.16 21.94 11.47
N ARG A 40 10.17 21.88 12.35
CA ARG A 40 11.36 22.72 12.23
C ARG A 40 12.18 22.38 10.99
N ASP A 41 12.24 21.10 10.61
CA ASP A 41 13.04 20.63 9.47
C ASP A 41 12.38 20.90 8.11
N GLY A 42 11.05 20.87 8.03
CA GLY A 42 10.34 20.89 6.73
C GLY A 42 8.96 21.51 6.77
N GLY A 43 8.68 22.35 7.75
CA GLY A 43 7.42 23.07 7.88
C GLY A 43 6.20 22.18 8.13
N ILE A 44 5.02 22.72 7.82
CA ILE A 44 3.75 22.08 8.18
C ILE A 44 3.50 20.77 7.41
N ASP A 45 4.05 20.62 6.21
CA ASP A 45 3.87 19.40 5.41
C ASP A 45 4.72 18.25 5.93
N ALA A 46 5.85 18.53 6.58
CA ALA A 46 6.66 17.52 7.24
C ALA A 46 6.00 16.87 8.47
N VAL A 47 4.93 17.49 9.01
CA VAL A 47 4.14 16.96 10.14
C VAL A 47 3.28 15.77 9.72
N GLU A 48 2.93 15.67 8.44
CA GLU A 48 2.05 14.61 7.96
C GLU A 48 2.64 13.20 8.13
N ALA A 49 1.74 12.23 8.20
CA ALA A 49 2.12 10.83 8.32
C ALA A 49 2.90 10.41 7.07
N ARG A 50 4.20 10.18 7.24
CA ARG A 50 5.03 9.57 6.20
C ARG A 50 4.63 8.11 6.01
N SER A 51 4.80 7.62 4.79
CA SER A 51 4.64 6.20 4.49
C SER A 51 5.44 5.35 5.48
N ARG A 52 4.79 4.33 6.06
CA ARG A 52 5.43 3.32 6.90
C ARG A 52 5.95 2.13 6.08
N ALA A 53 5.76 2.15 4.76
CA ALA A 53 6.23 1.08 3.91
C ALA A 53 7.77 0.99 3.96
N PRO A 54 8.34 -0.22 3.92
CA PRO A 54 9.78 -0.38 3.84
C PRO A 54 10.32 0.29 2.57
N ARG A 55 11.53 0.86 2.67
CA ARG A 55 12.19 1.56 1.55
C ARG A 55 12.48 0.64 0.37
N SER A 56 12.74 -0.64 0.63
CA SER A 56 12.92 -1.67 -0.38
C SER A 56 12.19 -2.95 0.02
N SER A 57 11.82 -3.74 -0.98
CA SER A 57 11.27 -5.08 -0.79
C SER A 57 12.00 -5.99 -1.80
N PRO A 58 13.08 -6.68 -1.39
CA PRO A 58 13.93 -7.44 -2.31
C PRO A 58 13.19 -8.60 -2.98
N HIS A 59 12.18 -9.17 -2.32
CA HIS A 59 11.32 -10.23 -2.86
C HIS A 59 10.15 -9.70 -3.69
N ARG A 60 10.12 -8.40 -4.01
CA ARG A 60 9.06 -7.84 -4.85
C ARG A 60 9.26 -8.32 -6.28
N THR A 61 8.24 -9.00 -6.82
CA THR A 61 8.17 -9.35 -8.25
C THR A 61 8.49 -8.12 -9.09
N SER A 62 9.44 -8.26 -10.02
CA SER A 62 9.90 -7.16 -10.86
C SER A 62 8.76 -6.58 -11.70
N PRO A 63 8.82 -5.29 -12.06
CA PRO A 63 7.83 -4.67 -12.95
C PRO A 63 7.68 -5.44 -14.27
N GLN A 64 8.81 -5.86 -14.87
CA GLN A 64 8.82 -6.67 -16.09
C GLN A 64 7.99 -7.96 -15.97
N VAL A 65 8.15 -8.71 -14.88
CA VAL A 65 7.39 -9.96 -14.68
C VAL A 65 5.90 -9.66 -14.44
N ARG A 66 5.57 -8.56 -13.73
CA ARG A 66 4.18 -8.13 -13.54
C ARG A 66 3.50 -7.78 -14.85
N GLU A 67 4.18 -7.01 -15.70
CA GLU A 67 3.70 -6.64 -17.02
C GLU A 67 3.49 -7.87 -17.89
N ARG A 68 4.43 -8.82 -17.86
CA ARG A 68 4.29 -10.07 -18.62
C ARG A 68 3.13 -10.94 -18.14
N ILE A 69 2.89 -11.03 -16.82
CA ILE A 69 1.70 -11.70 -16.26
C ILE A 69 0.41 -11.11 -16.83
N VAL A 70 0.30 -9.78 -16.88
CA VAL A 70 -0.87 -9.07 -17.42
C VAL A 70 -1.02 -9.32 -18.92
N ALA A 71 0.08 -9.30 -19.67
CA ALA A 71 0.09 -9.59 -21.10
C ALA A 71 -0.38 -11.02 -21.39
N LEU A 72 0.22 -12.02 -20.74
CA LEU A 72 -0.16 -13.43 -20.87
C LEU A 72 -1.63 -13.66 -20.55
N ARG A 73 -2.15 -13.03 -19.48
CA ARG A 73 -3.58 -13.13 -19.15
C ARG A 73 -4.47 -12.66 -20.30
N ARG A 74 -4.14 -11.53 -20.92
CA ARG A 74 -4.91 -10.97 -22.05
C ARG A 74 -4.78 -11.81 -23.31
N GLU A 75 -3.55 -12.23 -23.65
CA GLU A 75 -3.26 -13.09 -24.81
C GLU A 75 -4.03 -14.41 -24.72
N LEU A 76 -3.90 -15.13 -23.61
CA LEU A 76 -4.54 -16.44 -23.42
C LEU A 76 -6.07 -16.33 -23.37
N THR A 77 -6.61 -15.30 -22.71
CA THR A 77 -8.06 -15.07 -22.68
C THR A 77 -8.60 -14.73 -24.07
N GLY A 78 -7.88 -13.89 -24.83
CA GLY A 78 -8.27 -13.53 -26.21
C GLY A 78 -8.22 -14.71 -27.18
N GLN A 79 -7.38 -15.70 -26.91
CA GLN A 79 -7.30 -16.96 -27.66
C GLN A 79 -8.32 -18.01 -27.17
N GLY A 80 -9.10 -17.73 -26.13
CA GLY A 80 -10.02 -18.70 -25.52
C GLY A 80 -9.33 -19.85 -24.79
N SER A 81 -8.05 -19.70 -24.44
CA SER A 81 -7.26 -20.70 -23.70
C SER A 81 -7.36 -20.49 -22.19
N ASP A 82 -6.93 -21.48 -21.39
CA ASP A 82 -6.82 -21.31 -19.95
C ASP A 82 -5.80 -20.21 -19.63
N ALA A 83 -6.24 -19.21 -18.86
CA ALA A 83 -5.44 -18.07 -18.46
C ALA A 83 -5.31 -18.01 -16.93
N GLY A 84 -5.38 -19.16 -16.26
CA GLY A 84 -5.25 -19.28 -14.82
C GLY A 84 -3.82 -18.98 -14.31
N PRO A 85 -3.66 -18.73 -13.00
CA PRO A 85 -2.36 -18.43 -12.41
C PRO A 85 -1.30 -19.52 -12.61
N VAL A 86 -1.71 -20.81 -12.65
CA VAL A 86 -0.80 -21.94 -12.89
C VAL A 86 -0.27 -21.90 -14.32
N THR A 87 -1.17 -21.74 -15.29
CA THR A 87 -0.84 -21.67 -16.72
C THR A 87 0.04 -20.47 -17.03
N ILE A 88 -0.27 -19.30 -16.46
CA ILE A 88 0.58 -18.12 -16.59
C ILE A 88 1.97 -18.37 -15.97
N GLY A 89 2.05 -19.00 -14.81
CA GLY A 89 3.33 -19.38 -14.19
C GLY A 89 4.18 -20.27 -15.10
N TRP A 90 3.56 -21.28 -15.71
CA TRP A 90 4.21 -22.17 -16.68
C TRP A 90 4.72 -21.43 -17.92
N HIS A 91 3.97 -20.47 -18.45
CA HIS A 91 4.42 -19.63 -19.57
C HIS A 91 5.62 -18.76 -19.20
N LEU A 92 5.63 -18.16 -18.01
CA LEU A 92 6.78 -17.37 -17.52
C LEU A 92 8.04 -18.22 -17.39
N GLU A 93 7.93 -19.42 -16.84
CA GLU A 93 9.07 -20.35 -16.71
C GLU A 93 9.65 -20.72 -18.07
N ARG A 94 8.79 -20.98 -19.07
CA ARG A 94 9.20 -21.25 -20.45
C ARG A 94 9.90 -20.06 -21.12
N GLU A 95 9.57 -18.85 -20.73
CA GLU A 95 10.20 -17.62 -21.19
C GLU A 95 11.49 -17.29 -20.39
N GLY A 96 11.88 -18.13 -19.43
CA GLY A 96 13.04 -17.91 -18.57
C GLY A 96 12.85 -16.82 -17.53
N LEU A 97 11.61 -16.41 -17.26
CA LEU A 97 11.28 -15.40 -16.26
C LEU A 97 11.04 -16.06 -14.89
N PRO A 98 11.44 -15.42 -13.78
CA PRO A 98 11.21 -15.95 -12.44
C PRO A 98 9.72 -15.87 -12.10
N ALA A 99 9.01 -17.00 -12.27
CA ALA A 99 7.59 -17.10 -11.98
C ALA A 99 7.33 -16.94 -10.47
N PRO A 100 6.52 -15.95 -10.05
CA PRO A 100 6.13 -15.83 -8.65
C PRO A 100 5.06 -16.87 -8.30
N SER A 101 4.77 -17.04 -7.01
CA SER A 101 3.73 -17.98 -6.56
C SER A 101 2.38 -17.71 -7.23
N THR A 102 1.55 -18.76 -7.39
CA THR A 102 0.18 -18.65 -7.94
C THR A 102 -0.67 -17.61 -7.22
N SER A 103 -0.51 -17.49 -5.89
CA SER A 103 -1.16 -16.46 -5.07
C SER A 103 -0.71 -15.04 -5.42
N THR A 104 0.58 -14.86 -5.74
CA THR A 104 1.13 -13.57 -6.17
C THR A 104 0.67 -13.21 -7.57
N ILE A 105 0.65 -14.18 -8.51
CA ILE A 105 0.08 -13.99 -9.85
C ILE A 105 -1.40 -13.56 -9.73
N ARG A 106 -2.21 -14.28 -8.95
CA ARG A 106 -3.62 -13.91 -8.72
C ARG A 106 -3.77 -12.50 -8.16
N ARG A 107 -2.95 -12.10 -7.19
CA ARG A 107 -2.97 -10.73 -6.64
C ARG A 107 -2.61 -9.69 -7.69
N ILE A 108 -1.57 -9.94 -8.51
CA ILE A 108 -1.18 -9.03 -9.60
C ILE A 108 -2.34 -8.88 -10.60
N LEU A 109 -3.02 -9.97 -10.96
CA LEU A 109 -4.16 -9.91 -11.87
C LEU A 109 -5.37 -9.19 -11.25
N HIS A 110 -5.62 -9.37 -9.95
CA HIS A 110 -6.66 -8.65 -9.23
C HIS A 110 -6.35 -7.13 -9.15
N ASP A 111 -5.11 -6.76 -8.79
CA ASP A 111 -4.66 -5.36 -8.78
C ASP A 111 -4.79 -4.72 -10.17
N ALA A 112 -4.65 -5.50 -11.24
CA ALA A 112 -4.82 -5.08 -12.63
C ALA A 112 -6.29 -5.13 -13.13
N GLY A 113 -7.25 -5.53 -12.29
CA GLY A 113 -8.67 -5.63 -12.67
C GLY A 113 -8.99 -6.75 -13.66
N LEU A 114 -8.16 -7.79 -13.76
CA LEU A 114 -8.32 -8.91 -14.71
C LEU A 114 -8.92 -10.18 -14.08
N VAL A 115 -9.37 -10.08 -12.83
CA VAL A 115 -10.07 -11.12 -12.08
C VAL A 115 -11.34 -10.50 -11.53
N GLU A 116 -12.49 -11.02 -11.97
CA GLU A 116 -13.77 -10.70 -11.36
C GLU A 116 -13.83 -11.32 -9.96
N PRO A 117 -14.01 -10.51 -8.90
CA PRO A 117 -14.18 -11.05 -7.55
C PRO A 117 -15.53 -11.76 -7.46
N GLU A 118 -15.50 -13.07 -7.18
CA GLU A 118 -16.72 -13.83 -6.98
C GLU A 118 -17.43 -13.34 -5.71
N PRO A 119 -18.76 -13.07 -5.75
CA PRO A 119 -19.49 -12.57 -4.59
C PRO A 119 -19.39 -13.56 -3.44
N ARG A 120 -18.92 -13.07 -2.28
CA ARG A 120 -18.74 -13.90 -1.08
C ARG A 120 -20.06 -14.58 -0.73
N LYS A 121 -19.99 -15.89 -0.46
CA LYS A 121 -21.10 -16.71 0.04
C LYS A 121 -21.82 -15.98 1.18
N ARG A 122 -23.16 -15.91 1.11
CA ARG A 122 -24.01 -15.25 2.12
C ARG A 122 -23.60 -15.70 3.52
N PRO A 123 -23.40 -14.77 4.49
CA PRO A 123 -23.05 -15.15 5.85
C PRO A 123 -24.10 -16.12 6.42
N ARG A 124 -23.63 -17.21 7.05
CA ARG A 124 -24.50 -18.18 7.72
C ARG A 124 -24.88 -17.64 9.10
N SER A 125 -25.83 -16.71 9.14
CA SER A 125 -26.69 -16.46 10.31
C SER A 125 -27.69 -15.34 10.02
N SER A 126 -28.92 -15.57 10.45
CA SER A 126 -29.90 -14.55 10.84
C SER A 126 -30.38 -14.95 12.23
#